data_AF-A0ABC8K4B3-F1
#
_entry.id   AF-A0ABC8K4B3-F1
#
_cell.length_a   1.000
_cell.length_b   1.000
_cell.length_c   1.000
_cell.angle_alpha   90.00
_cell.angle_beta   90.00
_cell.angle_gamma   90.00
#
_symmetry.space_group_name_H-M   'P 1'
#
loop_
_entity.id
_entity.type
_entity.pdbx_description
1 polymer ?
#
loop_
_entity_poly.entity_id
_entity_poly.type
_entity_poly.pdbx_seq_one_letter_code
_entity_poly.pdbx_strand_id
1 'polypeptide(L)'
;MAMVGQRSRRVEITAVHILLILAVVLSDLSKSVGAEKSVSAFVQNAILSNKIVIFSKSYCPYCLRSKRIFSQLKEQPFVVELDLRGMFYFLMSPFYLDLLYKKTTLSFICVCAEDGDQIQYELLEFVGRRTVPQVFVNGKHIGGSDDLADSVENGQLQKLLAAS
;
A
#
# COMPACT_ATOMS: atom_id res chain seq x y z
N MET A 1 -12.50 -33.96 -64.27
CA MET A 1 -11.53 -34.32 -63.22
C MET A 1 -11.26 -33.07 -62.38
N ALA A 2 -11.69 -33.05 -61.11
CA ALA A 2 -11.28 -32.05 -60.13
C ALA A 2 -11.12 -32.76 -58.76
N MET A 3 -9.90 -32.79 -58.25
CA MET A 3 -9.52 -33.43 -56.98
C MET A 3 -9.78 -32.44 -55.83
N VAL A 4 -10.64 -32.82 -54.88
CA VAL A 4 -10.85 -32.09 -53.62
C VAL A 4 -9.71 -32.45 -52.65
N GLY A 5 -8.84 -31.49 -52.35
CA GLY A 5 -7.77 -31.63 -51.37
C GLY A 5 -8.30 -31.69 -49.94
N GLN A 6 -8.09 -32.80 -49.25
CA GLN A 6 -8.35 -32.93 -47.81
C GLN A 6 -7.29 -32.14 -47.03
N ARG A 7 -7.69 -30.96 -46.53
CA ARG A 7 -6.89 -30.09 -45.65
C ARG A 7 -6.71 -30.75 -44.28
N SER A 8 -5.46 -30.86 -43.85
CA SER A 8 -5.00 -31.53 -42.62
C SER A 8 -5.60 -30.92 -41.35
N ARG A 9 -6.54 -31.63 -40.71
CA ARG A 9 -7.25 -31.20 -39.48
C ARG A 9 -6.41 -31.26 -38.19
N ARG A 10 -5.18 -31.82 -38.21
CA ARG A 10 -4.37 -32.02 -36.97
C ARG A 10 -3.60 -30.78 -36.51
N VAL A 11 -3.19 -29.90 -37.43
CA VAL A 11 -2.38 -28.71 -37.09
C VAL A 11 -3.23 -27.60 -36.45
N GLU A 12 -4.52 -27.52 -36.76
CA GLU A 12 -5.45 -26.54 -36.18
C GLU A 12 -5.76 -26.85 -34.71
N ILE A 13 -5.89 -28.13 -34.34
CA ILE A 13 -6.22 -28.53 -32.95
C ILE A 13 -5.08 -28.16 -31.99
N THR A 14 -3.82 -28.38 -32.38
CA THR A 14 -2.65 -28.03 -31.55
C THR A 14 -2.48 -26.51 -31.40
N ALA A 15 -2.74 -25.74 -32.46
CA ALA A 15 -2.64 -24.28 -32.41
C ALA A 15 -3.71 -23.64 -31.50
N VAL A 16 -4.94 -24.17 -31.51
CA VAL A 16 -6.02 -23.70 -30.63
C VAL A 16 -5.71 -23.97 -29.17
N HIS A 17 -5.14 -25.14 -28.83
CA HIS A 17 -4.74 -25.45 -27.46
C HIS A 17 -3.59 -24.58 -26.98
N ILE A 18 -2.58 -24.33 -27.83
CA ILE A 18 -1.46 -23.43 -27.50
C ILE A 18 -1.97 -22.00 -27.26
N LEU A 19 -2.89 -21.51 -28.09
CA LEU A 19 -3.48 -20.19 -27.93
C LEU A 19 -4.34 -20.09 -26.66
N LEU A 20 -5.09 -21.14 -26.31
CA LEU A 20 -5.87 -21.22 -25.08
C LEU A 20 -4.97 -21.25 -23.85
N ILE A 21 -3.91 -22.06 -23.86
CA ILE A 21 -2.92 -22.10 -22.78
C ILE A 21 -2.23 -20.74 -22.62
N LEU A 22 -1.82 -20.11 -23.73
CA LEU A 22 -1.23 -18.78 -23.70
C LEU A 22 -2.21 -17.74 -23.15
N ALA A 23 -3.47 -17.76 -23.57
CA ALA A 23 -4.49 -16.85 -23.07
C ALA A 23 -4.77 -17.05 -21.57
N VAL A 24 -4.80 -18.30 -21.09
CA VAL A 24 -4.96 -18.62 -19.66
C VAL A 24 -3.75 -18.12 -18.87
N VAL A 25 -2.53 -18.40 -19.32
CA VAL A 25 -1.28 -17.93 -18.67
C VAL A 25 -1.19 -16.39 -18.66
N LEU A 26 -1.59 -15.71 -19.74
CA LEU A 26 -1.64 -14.24 -19.80
C LEU A 26 -2.70 -13.65 -18.87
N SER A 27 -3.83 -14.36 -18.67
CA SER A 27 -4.90 -13.93 -17.76
C SER A 27 -4.47 -13.99 -16.28
N ASP A 28 -3.67 -14.99 -15.93
CA ASP A 28 -3.15 -15.13 -14.56
C ASP A 28 -2.06 -14.09 -14.25
N LEU A 29 -1.20 -13.76 -15.23
CA LEU A 29 -0.18 -12.72 -15.08
C LEU A 29 -0.79 -11.33 -14.85
N SER A 30 -1.89 -11.01 -15.54
CA SER A 30 -2.53 -9.69 -15.43
C SER A 30 -3.24 -9.48 -14.07
N LYS A 31 -3.71 -10.54 -13.41
CA LYS A 31 -4.22 -10.47 -12.03
C LYS A 31 -3.12 -10.20 -11.01
N SER A 32 -1.96 -10.84 -11.17
CA SER A 32 -0.78 -10.63 -10.32
C SER A 32 -0.29 -9.17 -10.37
N VAL A 33 -0.20 -8.62 -11.59
CA VAL A 33 0.31 -7.25 -11.81
C VAL A 33 -0.69 -6.17 -11.35
N GLY A 34 -1.99 -6.48 -11.32
CA GLY A 34 -3.03 -5.51 -10.94
C GLY A 34 -3.06 -5.20 -9.45
N ALA A 35 -2.85 -6.20 -8.59
CA ALA A 35 -2.91 -6.05 -7.13
C ALA A 35 -1.64 -5.39 -6.55
N GLU A 36 -0.48 -5.68 -7.12
CA GLU A 36 0.81 -5.08 -6.73
C GLU A 36 0.84 -3.56 -7.00
N LYS A 37 0.30 -3.14 -8.16
CA LYS A 37 0.29 -1.73 -8.56
C LYS A 37 -0.49 -0.82 -7.61
N SER A 38 -1.60 -1.29 -7.03
CA SER A 38 -2.41 -0.45 -6.13
C SER A 38 -1.72 -0.20 -4.78
N VAL A 39 -1.06 -1.23 -4.23
CA VAL A 39 -0.39 -1.15 -2.93
C VAL A 39 0.91 -0.35 -3.03
N SER A 40 1.74 -0.63 -4.04
CA SER A 40 2.97 0.14 -4.27
C SER A 40 2.67 1.61 -4.51
N ALA A 41 1.66 1.92 -5.34
CA ALA A 41 1.22 3.29 -5.57
C ALA A 41 0.73 3.96 -4.28
N PHE A 42 0.01 3.24 -3.41
CA PHE A 42 -0.42 3.76 -2.12
C PHE A 42 0.79 4.09 -1.22
N VAL A 43 1.76 3.17 -1.08
CA VAL A 43 2.95 3.37 -0.24
C VAL A 43 3.75 4.57 -0.74
N GLN A 44 4.03 4.63 -2.05
CA GLN A 44 4.74 5.74 -2.66
C GLN A 44 4.00 7.07 -2.49
N ASN A 45 2.68 7.08 -2.75
CA ASN A 45 1.89 8.29 -2.58
C ASN A 45 1.87 8.75 -1.11
N ALA A 46 1.70 7.84 -0.15
CA ALA A 46 1.77 8.17 1.26
C ALA A 46 3.12 8.84 1.59
N ILE A 47 4.23 8.23 1.19
CA ILE A 47 5.59 8.72 1.44
C ILE A 47 5.86 10.09 0.78
N LEU A 48 5.40 10.31 -0.44
CA LEU A 48 5.72 11.51 -1.23
C LEU A 48 4.76 12.68 -0.98
N SER A 49 3.50 12.40 -0.61
CA SER A 49 2.49 13.45 -0.37
C SER A 49 2.54 14.03 1.05
N ASN A 50 3.28 13.41 1.96
CA ASN A 50 3.34 13.81 3.37
C ASN A 50 4.77 14.12 3.80
N LYS A 51 4.93 15.20 4.58
CA LYS A 51 6.22 15.56 5.20
C LYS A 51 6.76 14.45 6.10
N ILE A 52 5.88 13.83 6.89
CA ILE A 52 6.24 12.76 7.82
C ILE A 52 5.22 11.64 7.69
N VAL A 53 5.70 10.42 7.50
CA VAL A 53 4.87 9.22 7.42
C VAL A 53 5.36 8.18 8.41
N ILE A 54 4.42 7.53 9.09
CA ILE A 54 4.71 6.40 9.99
C ILE A 54 3.80 5.24 9.60
N PHE A 55 4.38 4.19 9.05
CA PHE A 55 3.70 2.90 8.97
C PHE A 55 3.77 2.23 10.34
N SER A 56 2.61 1.93 10.90
CA SER A 56 2.42 1.62 12.31
C SER A 56 1.47 0.43 12.50
N LYS A 57 1.46 -0.12 13.71
CA LYS A 57 0.34 -0.93 14.22
C LYS A 57 -0.15 -0.36 15.54
N SER A 58 -1.47 -0.33 15.75
CA SER A 58 -2.10 0.38 16.87
C SER A 58 -1.65 -0.15 18.24
N TYR A 59 -1.38 -1.45 18.34
CA TYR A 59 -0.97 -2.15 19.56
C TYR A 59 0.56 -2.20 19.78
N CYS A 60 1.38 -1.73 18.85
CA CYS A 60 2.82 -1.92 18.90
C CYS A 60 3.53 -0.89 19.82
N PRO A 61 4.32 -1.32 20.83
CA PRO A 61 4.99 -0.41 21.75
C PRO A 61 6.06 0.46 21.07
N TYR A 62 6.77 -0.08 20.07
CA TYR A 62 7.78 0.67 19.30
C TYR A 62 7.13 1.77 18.43
N CYS A 63 5.96 1.50 17.86
CA CYS A 63 5.19 2.50 17.11
C CYS A 63 4.73 3.65 18.02
N LEU A 64 4.29 3.34 19.24
CA LEU A 64 3.94 4.35 20.24
C LEU A 64 5.15 5.20 20.62
N ARG A 65 6.34 4.60 20.77
CA ARG A 65 7.59 5.34 21.02
C ARG A 65 7.89 6.33 19.90
N SER A 66 7.82 5.91 18.63
CA SER A 66 8.02 6.81 17.48
C SER A 66 6.99 7.95 17.43
N LYS A 67 5.70 7.66 17.66
CA LYS A 67 4.64 8.70 17.69
C LYS A 67 4.88 9.73 18.79
N ARG A 68 5.34 9.28 19.97
CA ARG A 68 5.67 10.18 21.10
C ARG A 68 6.80 11.15 20.75
N ILE A 69 7.83 10.69 20.04
CA ILE A 69 8.95 11.55 19.60
C ILE A 69 8.41 12.71 18.76
N PHE A 70 7.57 12.45 17.76
CA PHE A 70 7.00 13.52 16.94
C PHE A 70 6.01 14.41 17.72
N SER A 71 5.24 13.84 18.65
CA SER A 71 4.38 14.62 19.54
C SER A 71 5.19 15.59 20.42
N GLN A 72 6.34 15.16 20.95
CA GLN A 72 7.26 16.03 21.72
C GLN A 72 7.85 17.13 20.85
N LEU A 73 8.13 16.83 19.58
CA LEU A 73 8.59 17.79 18.58
C LEU A 73 7.46 18.69 18.02
N LYS A 74 6.21 18.50 18.48
CA LYS A 74 5.01 19.22 17.99
C LYS A 74 4.76 19.05 16.49
N GLU A 75 5.22 17.95 15.92
CA GLU A 75 5.01 17.59 14.52
C GLU A 75 3.85 16.59 14.42
N GLN A 76 3.03 16.71 13.36
CA GLN A 76 1.88 15.82 13.13
C GLN A 76 2.19 14.87 11.96
N PRO A 77 2.55 13.60 12.23
CA PRO A 77 2.81 12.63 11.18
C PRO A 77 1.54 12.05 10.57
N PHE A 78 1.59 11.74 9.27
CA PHE A 78 0.59 10.89 8.63
C PHE A 78 0.83 9.43 9.05
N VAL A 79 -0.08 8.87 9.85
CA VAL A 79 0.05 7.52 10.39
C VAL A 79 -0.79 6.54 9.58
N VAL A 80 -0.16 5.50 9.06
CA VAL A 80 -0.82 4.38 8.40
C VAL A 80 -0.84 3.19 9.37
N GLU A 81 -1.99 2.95 10.01
CA GLU A 81 -2.18 1.81 10.93
C GLU A 81 -2.53 0.55 10.14
N LEU A 82 -1.55 -0.32 9.92
CA LEU A 82 -1.69 -1.49 9.06
C LEU A 82 -2.70 -2.51 9.59
N ASP A 83 -2.86 -2.59 10.91
CA ASP A 83 -3.79 -3.51 11.58
C ASP A 83 -5.25 -3.04 11.54
N LEU A 84 -5.51 -1.77 11.23
CA LEU A 84 -6.86 -1.21 11.14
C LEU A 84 -7.35 -1.07 9.68
N ARG A 85 -6.50 -1.37 8.70
CA ARG A 85 -6.86 -1.36 7.29
C ARG A 85 -7.77 -2.55 7.00
N GLY A 86 -9.01 -2.26 6.59
CA GLY A 86 -10.09 -3.24 6.43
C GLY A 86 -11.15 -3.22 7.55
N MET A 87 -10.88 -2.61 8.71
CA MET A 87 -11.78 -2.62 9.87
C MET A 87 -12.89 -1.54 9.86
N PHE A 88 -13.43 -1.18 8.70
CA PHE A 88 -14.58 -0.25 8.60
C PHE A 88 -15.92 -0.97 8.87
N TYR A 89 -16.03 -1.69 9.98
CA TYR A 89 -17.23 -2.46 10.34
C TYR A 89 -18.04 -1.92 11.53
N PHE A 90 -17.71 -0.76 12.13
CA PHE A 90 -18.45 -0.34 13.35
C PHE A 90 -18.98 1.10 13.45
N LEU A 91 -18.63 2.02 12.56
CA LEU A 91 -19.18 3.39 12.63
C LEU A 91 -20.36 3.66 11.68
N MET A 92 -20.82 2.65 10.94
CA MET A 92 -22.05 2.74 10.14
C MET A 92 -23.21 1.96 10.80
N SER A 93 -23.32 2.03 12.13
CA SER A 93 -24.61 1.76 12.76
C SER A 93 -25.59 2.86 12.31
N PRO A 94 -26.79 2.51 11.80
CA PRO A 94 -27.75 3.46 11.21
C PRO A 94 -28.34 4.48 12.20
N PHE A 95 -27.85 4.57 13.44
CA PHE A 95 -28.35 5.48 14.45
C PHE A 95 -27.77 6.92 14.38
N TYR A 96 -26.80 7.20 13.50
CA TYR A 96 -26.13 8.52 13.44
C TYR A 96 -26.13 9.16 12.05
N LEU A 97 -27.19 8.94 11.27
CA LEU A 97 -27.33 9.48 9.91
C LEU A 97 -28.37 10.61 9.87
N ASP A 98 -28.13 11.73 10.56
CA ASP A 98 -28.92 12.96 10.35
C ASP A 98 -28.13 14.28 10.43
N LEU A 99 -26.79 14.24 10.35
CA LEU A 99 -25.98 15.47 10.39
C LEU A 99 -24.97 15.66 9.24
N LEU A 100 -25.06 14.85 8.18
CA LEU A 100 -24.14 14.96 7.03
C LEU A 100 -24.85 14.92 5.66
N TYR A 101 -26.14 15.28 5.59
CA TYR A 101 -26.86 15.34 4.30
C TYR A 101 -26.78 16.71 3.58
N LYS A 102 -25.82 17.57 3.93
CA LYS A 102 -25.55 18.81 3.17
C LYS A 102 -24.08 19.18 3.10
N LYS A 103 -23.29 18.41 2.35
CA LYS A 103 -22.27 18.97 1.45
C LYS A 103 -21.83 17.92 0.43
N THR A 104 -22.10 18.28 -0.81
CA THR A 104 -21.85 17.59 -2.07
C THR A 104 -20.37 17.30 -2.32
N THR A 105 -20.15 16.19 -3.02
CA THR A 105 -18.90 15.77 -3.67
C THR A 105 -17.79 15.25 -2.76
N LEU A 106 -18.10 14.20 -2.01
CA LEU A 106 -17.09 13.24 -1.59
C LEU A 106 -17.33 11.95 -2.37
N SER A 107 -16.45 11.68 -3.32
CA SER A 107 -16.20 10.34 -3.84
C SER A 107 -15.73 9.46 -2.68
N PHE A 108 -16.70 8.98 -1.89
CA PHE A 108 -16.54 7.89 -0.94
C PHE A 108 -16.36 6.61 -1.75
N ILE A 109 -15.20 6.47 -2.40
CA ILE A 109 -14.62 5.16 -2.61
C ILE A 109 -13.94 4.84 -1.29
N CYS A 110 -14.70 4.29 -0.35
CA CYS A 110 -14.12 3.52 0.73
C CYS A 110 -13.56 2.25 0.07
N VAL A 111 -12.30 2.26 -0.36
CA VAL A 111 -11.59 1.01 -0.60
C VAL A 111 -11.34 0.44 0.78
N CYS A 112 -12.18 -0.50 1.22
CA CYS A 112 -11.84 -1.41 2.31
C CYS A 112 -10.70 -2.30 1.81
N ALA A 113 -9.48 -1.76 1.79
CA ALA A 113 -8.31 -2.53 1.45
C ALA A 113 -7.85 -3.23 2.74
N GLU A 114 -8.03 -4.55 2.81
CA GLU A 114 -7.33 -5.43 3.75
C GLU A 114 -5.92 -5.69 3.21
N ASP A 115 -5.18 -4.60 2.96
CA ASP A 115 -3.87 -4.61 2.29
C ASP A 115 -2.71 -4.39 3.27
N GLY A 116 -2.96 -4.47 4.58
CA GLY A 116 -1.96 -4.23 5.62
C GLY A 116 -0.73 -5.13 5.49
N ASP A 117 -0.94 -6.42 5.21
CA ASP A 117 0.15 -7.39 5.01
C ASP A 117 0.91 -7.13 3.71
N GLN A 118 0.19 -6.78 2.63
CA GLN A 118 0.75 -6.43 1.33
C GLN A 118 1.63 -5.18 1.43
N ILE A 119 1.20 -4.17 2.20
CA ILE A 119 2.04 -2.99 2.50
C ILE A 119 3.33 -3.40 3.21
N GLN A 120 3.31 -4.38 4.12
CA GLN A 120 4.55 -4.87 4.73
C GLN A 120 5.48 -5.57 3.73
N TYR A 121 4.94 -6.26 2.72
CA TYR A 121 5.74 -6.81 1.62
C TYR A 121 6.33 -5.70 0.74
N GLU A 122 5.54 -4.68 0.41
CA GLU A 122 6.03 -3.52 -0.34
C GLU A 122 7.14 -2.79 0.43
N LEU A 123 6.99 -2.60 1.75
CA LEU A 123 8.04 -2.02 2.58
C LEU A 123 9.31 -2.90 2.64
N LEU A 124 9.16 -4.23 2.59
CA LEU A 124 10.33 -5.12 2.45
C LEU A 124 11.08 -4.84 1.15
N GLU A 125 10.35 -4.71 0.05
CA GLU A 125 10.96 -4.46 -1.25
C GLU A 125 11.58 -3.05 -1.32
N PHE A 126 10.91 -2.05 -0.76
CA PHE A 126 11.35 -0.66 -0.81
C PHE A 126 12.52 -0.34 0.14
N VAL A 127 12.50 -0.85 1.37
CA VAL A 127 13.50 -0.50 2.41
C VAL A 127 14.24 -1.69 3.01
N GLY A 128 13.96 -2.92 2.55
CA GLY A 128 14.60 -4.13 3.06
C GLY A 128 14.09 -4.58 4.44
N ARG A 129 12.99 -4.01 4.96
CA ARG A 129 12.47 -4.32 6.30
C ARG A 129 10.94 -4.42 6.32
N ARG A 130 10.42 -5.49 6.93
CA ARG A 130 8.97 -5.73 7.13
C ARG A 130 8.41 -5.20 8.45
N THR A 131 9.27 -4.93 9.42
CA THR A 131 8.85 -4.61 10.79
C THR A 131 8.25 -3.22 10.87
N VAL A 132 7.34 -3.00 11.80
CA VAL A 132 6.85 -1.65 12.15
C VAL A 132 7.48 -1.21 13.48
N PRO A 133 7.68 0.11 13.70
CA PRO A 133 7.37 1.21 12.79
C PRO A 133 8.34 1.29 11.61
N GLN A 134 7.88 1.85 10.48
CA GLN A 134 8.77 2.39 9.44
C GLN A 134 8.47 3.88 9.28
N VAL A 135 9.50 4.69 9.49
CA VAL A 135 9.39 6.16 9.54
C VAL A 135 10.05 6.77 8.32
N PHE A 136 9.34 7.70 7.68
CA PHE A 136 9.82 8.49 6.56
C PHE A 136 9.65 9.98 6.86
N VAL A 137 10.63 10.78 6.46
CA VAL A 137 10.60 12.25 6.55
C VAL A 137 11.06 12.82 5.23
N ASN A 138 10.22 13.63 4.57
CA ASN A 138 10.47 14.22 3.26
C ASN A 138 10.89 13.19 2.21
N GLY A 139 10.15 12.08 2.14
CA GLY A 139 10.45 10.96 1.25
C GLY A 139 11.68 10.13 1.66
N LYS A 140 12.51 10.59 2.60
CA LYS A 140 13.69 9.86 3.07
C LYS A 140 13.30 8.85 4.15
N HIS A 141 13.74 7.60 3.97
CA HIS A 141 13.60 6.56 4.99
C HIS A 141 14.53 6.84 6.18
N ILE A 142 13.96 6.85 7.38
CA ILE A 142 14.69 7.00 8.64
C ILE A 142 14.98 5.63 9.26
N GLY A 143 14.00 4.72 9.22
CA GLY A 143 14.10 3.39 9.82
C GLY A 143 13.01 3.09 10.83
N GLY A 144 13.36 2.26 11.81
CA GLY A 144 12.50 1.84 12.91
C GLY A 144 12.52 2.81 14.10
N SER A 145 12.08 2.32 15.26
CA SER A 145 12.02 3.15 16.47
C SER A 145 13.39 3.55 16.99
N ASP A 146 14.39 2.67 16.90
CA ASP A 146 15.74 2.94 17.39
C ASP A 146 16.48 3.86 16.42
N ASP A 147 16.42 3.59 15.11
CA ASP A 147 16.99 4.48 14.08
C ASP A 147 16.43 5.91 14.19
N LEU A 148 15.12 6.05 14.48
CA LEU A 148 14.51 7.34 14.72
C LEU A 148 15.09 8.02 15.98
N ALA A 149 15.23 7.29 17.09
CA ALA A 149 15.79 7.84 18.32
C ALA A 149 17.24 8.33 18.09
N ASP A 150 18.06 7.51 17.43
CA ASP A 150 19.44 7.85 17.08
C ASP A 150 19.49 9.11 16.19
N SER A 151 18.56 9.23 15.23
CA SER A 151 18.46 10.40 14.35
C SER A 151 18.08 11.69 15.08
N VAL A 152 17.37 11.60 16.21
CA VAL A 152 17.06 12.75 17.07
C VAL A 152 18.30 13.16 17.84
N GLU A 153 19.01 12.18 18.42
CA GLU A 153 20.20 12.41 19.23
C GLU A 153 21.34 13.02 18.41
N ASN A 154 21.57 12.52 17.20
CA ASN A 154 22.62 13.02 16.31
C ASN A 154 22.22 14.31 15.53
N GLY A 155 21.01 14.84 15.75
CA GLY A 155 20.52 16.06 15.11
C GLY A 155 20.11 15.91 13.63
N GLN A 156 20.16 14.70 13.07
CA GLN A 156 19.80 14.44 11.68
C GLN A 156 18.32 14.70 11.43
N LEU A 157 17.44 14.32 12.36
CA LEU A 157 16.00 14.48 12.18
C LEU A 157 15.61 15.95 12.01
N GLN A 158 16.16 16.83 12.83
CA GLN A 158 15.88 18.26 12.80
C GLN A 158 16.35 18.88 11.48
N LYS A 159 17.51 18.44 10.95
CA LYS A 159 17.99 18.87 9.63
C LYS A 159 17.01 18.45 8.53
N LEU A 160 16.49 17.23 8.59
CA LEU A 160 15.53 16.74 7.61
C LEU A 160 14.19 17.47 7.70
N LEU A 161 13.71 17.76 8.91
CA LEU A 161 12.46 18.50 9.13
C LEU A 161 12.54 19.98 8.72
N ALA A 162 13.74 20.57 8.76
CA ALA A 162 14.01 21.94 8.33
C ALA A 162 14.24 22.09 6.82
N ALA A 163 14.45 20.99 6.09
CA ALA A 163 14.67 20.99 4.65
C ALA A 163 13.37 21.03 3.82
N SER A 164 12.21 21.19 4.47
CA SER A 164 10.87 21.34 3.86
C SER A 164 10.48 22.78 3.63
#